data_AF-A0A258DU18-F1
#
_entry.id   AF-A0A258DU18-F1
#
_cell.length_a   1.000
_cell.length_b   1.000
_cell.length_c   1.000
_cell.angle_alpha   90.00
_cell.angle_beta   90.00
_cell.angle_gamma   90.00
#
_symmetry.space_group_name_H-M   'P 1'
#
loop_
_entity.id
_entity.type
_entity.pdbx_description
1 polymer ?
#
loop_
_entity_poly.entity_id
_entity_poly.type
_entity_poly.pdbx_seq_one_letter_code
_entity_poly.pdbx_strand_id
1 'polypeptide(L)' 'MKLLEIVVEPRLVSATAYYLGADPASVDGLEYAYLEGEQGVQTEMKAGFEVDGVSIKARVDFGAGFVDYRAFQRNPGA' A
#
# COMPACT_ATOMS: atom_id res chain seq x y z
N MET A 1 -10.06 24.19 -7.82
CA MET A 1 -10.88 23.40 -6.88
C MET A 1 -11.43 22.20 -7.66
N LYS A 2 -10.95 20.99 -7.38
CA LYS A 2 -11.55 19.79 -7.97
C LYS A 2 -12.89 19.55 -7.27
N LEU A 3 -13.93 19.32 -8.05
CA LEU A 3 -15.24 18.85 -7.56
C LEU A 3 -15.19 17.32 -7.40
N LEU A 4 -16.25 16.73 -6.83
CA LEU A 4 -16.37 15.27 -6.69
C LEU A 4 -16.20 14.58 -8.04
N GLU A 5 -15.28 13.61 -8.11
CA GLU A 5 -15.01 12.78 -9.28
C GLU A 5 -15.56 11.37 -9.06
N ILE A 6 -16.30 10.85 -10.04
CA ILE A 6 -16.83 9.49 -9.97
C ILE A 6 -15.77 8.53 -10.49
N VAL A 7 -15.40 7.57 -9.65
CA VAL A 7 -14.54 6.44 -10.01
C VAL A 7 -15.37 5.17 -9.96
N VAL A 8 -15.32 4.37 -11.03
CA VAL A 8 -16.05 3.10 -11.12
C VAL A 8 -15.12 1.94 -10.76
N GLU A 9 -15.46 1.21 -9.70
CA GLU A 9 -14.73 0.00 -9.26
C GLU A 9 -15.69 -1.21 -9.25
N PRO A 10 -15.55 -2.16 -10.20
CA PRO A 10 -16.45 -3.31 -10.33
C PRO A 10 -16.49 -4.25 -9.11
N ARG A 11 -15.46 -4.24 -8.27
CA ARG A 11 -15.41 -5.07 -7.05
C ARG A 11 -16.24 -4.49 -5.90
N LEU A 12 -16.70 -3.24 -5.98
CA LEU A 12 -17.63 -2.65 -5.01
C LEU A 12 -19.07 -3.02 -5.39
N VAL A 13 -19.52 -4.18 -4.91
CA VAL A 13 -20.77 -4.82 -5.37
C VAL A 13 -22.04 -4.42 -4.61
N SER A 14 -21.93 -3.64 -3.54
CA SER A 14 -23.11 -3.24 -2.75
C SER A 14 -23.95 -2.22 -3.52
N ALA A 15 -25.24 -2.50 -3.67
CA ALA A 15 -26.18 -1.60 -4.34
C ALA A 15 -26.55 -0.35 -3.52
N THR A 16 -26.31 -0.36 -2.21
CA THR A 16 -26.73 0.70 -1.28
C THR A 16 -25.55 1.47 -0.69
N ALA A 17 -24.38 0.84 -0.58
CA ALA A 17 -23.22 1.48 0.01
C ALA A 17 -22.61 2.52 -0.94
N TYR A 18 -22.11 3.61 -0.36
CA TYR A 18 -21.27 4.56 -1.05
C TYR A 18 -19.92 4.71 -0.35
N TYR A 19 -18.91 5.04 -1.15
CA TYR A 19 -17.51 5.10 -0.74
C TYR A 19 -16.95 6.47 -1.12
N LEU A 20 -16.21 7.09 -0.22
CA LEU A 20 -15.58 8.38 -0.45
C LEU A 20 -14.10 8.27 -0.14
N GLY A 21 -13.28 8.78 -1.05
CA GLY A 21 -11.86 9.05 -0.85
C GLY A 21 -11.63 10.55 -0.88
N ALA A 22 -10.87 11.06 0.09
CA ALA A 22 -10.39 12.44 0.07
C ALA A 22 -9.36 12.64 -1.04
N ASP A 23 -9.19 13.89 -1.50
CA ASP A 23 -8.08 14.25 -2.37
C ASP A 23 -6.77 14.04 -1.60
N PRO A 24 -5.84 13.18 -2.08
CA PRO A 24 -4.59 12.93 -1.39
C PRO A 24 -3.72 14.19 -1.26
N ALA A 25 -3.95 15.24 -2.07
CA ALA A 25 -3.28 16.52 -1.89
C ALA A 25 -3.81 17.33 -0.68
N SER A 26 -4.92 16.88 -0.07
CA SER A 26 -5.57 17.55 1.07
C SER A 26 -5.53 16.74 2.37
N VAL A 27 -5.57 15.41 2.29
CA VAL A 27 -5.53 14.50 3.44
C VAL A 27 -4.71 13.27 3.06
N ASP A 28 -3.64 13.01 3.81
CA ASP A 28 -2.84 11.80 3.68
C ASP A 28 -3.62 10.60 4.23
N GLY A 29 -4.13 9.76 3.34
CA GLY A 29 -5.02 8.66 3.71
C GLY A 29 -4.34 7.31 3.81
N LEU A 30 -3.77 6.86 2.70
CA LEU A 30 -3.05 5.59 2.58
C LEU A 30 -1.59 5.90 2.34
N GLU A 31 -0.75 5.42 3.23
CA GLU A 31 0.70 5.59 3.10
C GLU A 31 1.39 4.24 2.97
N TYR A 32 2.55 4.28 2.33
CA TYR A 32 3.50 3.17 2.30
C TYR A 32 4.91 3.72 2.49
N ALA A 33 5.78 2.90 3.06
CA ALA A 33 7.17 3.25 3.28
C ALA A 33 8.07 2.03 3.20
N TYR A 34 9.33 2.28 2.85
CA TYR A 34 10.44 1.35 3.02
C TYR A 34 11.24 1.74 4.26
N LEU A 35 12.01 0.80 4.80
CA LEU A 35 13.01 1.12 5.82
C LEU A 35 14.01 2.14 5.26
N GLU A 36 14.35 3.15 6.07
CA GLU A 36 15.29 4.19 5.68
C GLU A 36 16.65 3.58 5.29
N GLY A 37 17.17 3.98 4.12
CA GLY A 37 18.42 3.44 3.57
C GLY A 37 18.28 2.09 2.85
N GLU A 38 17.12 1.43 2.92
CA GLU A 38 16.89 0.06 2.42
C GLU A 38 15.68 0.03 1.46
N GLN A 39 15.68 0.92 0.45
CA GLN A 39 14.58 0.99 -0.52
C GLN A 39 14.58 -0.24 -1.45
N GLY A 40 13.44 -0.95 -1.49
CA GLY A 40 13.23 -2.10 -2.37
C GLY A 40 13.79 -3.42 -1.85
N VAL A 41 14.08 -4.34 -2.77
CA VAL A 41 14.59 -5.69 -2.45
C VAL A 41 16.07 -5.62 -2.13
N GLN A 42 16.43 -6.06 -0.94
CA GLN A 42 17.80 -6.20 -0.48
C GLN A 42 18.27 -7.63 -0.66
N THR A 43 19.45 -7.80 -1.27
CA THR A 43 20.01 -9.12 -1.52
C THR A 43 21.35 -9.31 -0.82
N GLU A 44 21.48 -10.41 -0.07
CA GLU A 44 22.73 -10.85 0.54
C GLU A 44 23.15 -12.17 -0.12
N MET A 45 24.43 -12.32 -0.46
CA MET A 45 24.96 -13.53 -1.11
C MET A 45 26.06 -14.15 -0.25
N LYS A 46 26.04 -15.48 -0.13
CA LYS A 46 27.07 -16.26 0.57
C LYS A 46 27.53 -17.41 -0.30
N ALA A 47 28.81 -17.43 -0.65
CA ALA A 47 29.45 -18.59 -1.27
C ALA A 47 29.56 -19.75 -0.26
N GLY A 48 29.28 -20.96 -0.72
CA GLY A 48 29.35 -22.19 0.06
C GLY A 48 30.80 -22.64 0.29
N PHE A 49 31.05 -23.26 1.45
CA PHE A 49 32.33 -23.88 1.76
C PHE A 49 32.23 -25.41 1.69
N GLU A 50 31.19 -26.00 2.30
CA GLU A 50 30.96 -27.44 2.28
C GLU A 50 30.32 -27.93 0.96
N VAL A 51 29.62 -27.04 0.26
CA VAL A 51 28.94 -27.31 -1.02
C VAL A 51 29.34 -26.23 -2.01
N ASP A 52 29.74 -26.63 -3.22
CA ASP A 52 29.99 -25.72 -4.32
C ASP A 52 28.67 -25.11 -4.80
N GLY A 53 28.34 -23.95 -4.26
CA GLY A 53 27.08 -23.26 -4.51
C GLY A 53 27.05 -21.86 -3.91
N VAL A 54 26.02 -21.10 -4.25
CA VAL A 54 25.78 -19.75 -3.73
C VAL A 54 24.39 -19.70 -3.11
N SER A 55 24.33 -19.25 -1.85
CA SER A 55 23.07 -18.95 -1.17
C SER A 55 22.75 -17.47 -1.35
N ILE A 56 21.52 -17.17 -1.76
CA ILE A 56 21.02 -15.81 -1.93
C ILE A 56 19.84 -15.61 -0.97
N LYS A 57 19.91 -14.57 -0.15
CA LYS A 57 18.78 -14.10 0.67
C LYS A 57 18.24 -12.84 0.03
N ALA A 58 16.93 -12.79 -0.18
CA ALA A 58 16.21 -11.58 -0.56
C ALA A 58 15.29 -11.15 0.60
N ARG A 59 15.31 -9.88 0.97
CA ARG A 59 14.40 -9.30 1.96
C ARG A 59 13.86 -7.96 1.48
N VAL A 60 12.69 -7.59 1.96
CA VAL A 60 12.10 -6.25 1.79
C VAL A 60 11.53 -5.85 3.14
N ASP A 61 11.90 -4.68 3.61
CA ASP A 61 11.33 -4.05 4.79
C ASP A 61 10.32 -2.98 4.32
N PHE A 62 9.04 -3.32 4.38
CA PHE A 62 7.94 -2.52 3.85
C PHE A 62 6.78 -2.43 4.83
N GLY A 63 6.23 -1.23 4.99
CA GLY A 63 5.02 -0.98 5.74
C GLY A 63 4.01 -0.23 4.88
N ALA A 64 2.72 -0.52 5.06
CA ALA A 64 1.64 0.26 4.49
C ALA A 64 0.44 0.28 5.45
N GLY A 65 -0.30 1.38 5.44
CA GLY A 65 -1.44 1.54 6.33
C GLY A 65 -2.25 2.79 6.06
N PHE A 66 -3.48 2.79 6.58
CA PHE A 66 -4.29 3.99 6.64
C PHE A 66 -3.87 4.83 7.84
N VAL A 67 -3.46 6.07 7.60
CA VAL A 67 -2.88 6.95 8.63
C VAL A 67 -3.87 8.01 9.11
N ASP A 68 -4.89 8.32 8.31
CA ASP A 68 -5.95 9.26 8.66
C ASP A 68 -7.34 8.65 8.43
N TYR A 69 -8.13 8.59 9.50
CA TYR A 69 -9.49 8.05 9.44
C TYR A 69 -10.40 8.87 8.52
N ARG A 70 -10.11 10.16 8.31
CA ARG A 70 -10.96 11.06 7.50
C ARG A 70 -10.83 10.79 6.00
N ALA A 71 -9.74 10.17 5.56
CA ALA A 71 -9.42 10.07 4.15
C ALA A 71 -10.27 9.05 3.40
N PHE A 72 -10.68 7.96 4.05
CA PHE A 72 -11.47 6.90 3.42
C PHE A 72 -12.68 6.55 4.27
N GLN A 73 -13.86 6.68 3.68
CA GLN A 73 -15.12 6.46 4.38
C GLN A 73 -16.02 5.55 3.55
N ARG A 74 -16.69 4.63 4.25
CA ARG A 74 -17.77 3.81 3.71
C ARG A 74 -19.04 4.13 4.48
N ASN A 75 -20.11 4.44 3.76
CA ASN A 75 -21.45 4.43 4.31
C ASN A 75 -22.20 3.21 3.76
N PRO A 76 -22.81 2.36 4.59
CA PRO A 76 -23.55 1.18 4.13
C PRO A 76 -24.83 1.50 3.33
N GLY A 77 -25.31 2.74 3.36
CA GLY A 77 -26.60 3.14 2.81
C GLY A 77 -27.71 3.15 3.86
N ALA A 78 -28.96 3.29 3.39
CA ALA A 78 -30.18 3.16 4.20
C ALA A 78 -30.60 1.69 4.36
#